data_AF-A0A8H7TD99-F1
#
_entry.id   AF-A0A8H7TD99-F1
#
_cell.length_a   1.000
_cell.length_b   1.000
_cell.length_c   1.000
_cell.angle_alpha   90.00
_cell.angle_beta   90.00
_cell.angle_gamma   90.00
#
_symmetry.space_group_name_H-M   'P 1'
#
loop_
_entity.id
_entity.type
_entity.pdbx_description
1 polymer ?
#
loop_
_entity_poly.entity_id
_entity_poly.type
_entity_poly.pdbx_seq_one_letter_code
_entity_poly.pdbx_strand_id
1 'polypeptide(L)'
;MNPGVGDNGIVVGEQQETVPTWPIIPFTPPPEEPSMELGYEDFFSSPYSSFPFPQIVVTDPFQIEYCISELKHSIETLVLEGRTPFIHPDLYSEDIPETYQDLVGVCSFYMQRTPQNLPMVFRMMDAKLKKLGTSSKSVVQLGQWLLHVQSLIMYQIIRLFDGDMQQRRNAERDMKVLAAWTERLQSEFSDVDLSPVDPSRNWIMLESIRRTLMVSWLLRGFYKSVTEGVCDIVPVLTTLLVSEDAEAWEKSYPVIENQNLVTYPVYVARWNIGKVKTANSYEMMLLRACPDAVIEGISRWGQLESRSRFLEQ
;
A
#
# COMPACT_ATOMS: atom_id res chain seq x y z
N MET A 1 -30.59 -94.05 5.76
CA MET A 1 -31.94 -94.29 5.21
C MET A 1 -32.90 -93.32 5.88
N ASN A 2 -33.64 -92.56 5.07
CA ASN A 2 -34.61 -91.49 5.35
C ASN A 2 -35.08 -91.24 6.80
N PRO A 3 -35.22 -89.96 7.21
CA PRO A 3 -36.41 -89.21 6.78
C PRO A 3 -36.25 -87.68 6.57
N GLY A 4 -37.17 -87.11 5.80
CA GLY A 4 -37.70 -85.74 5.88
C GLY A 4 -36.72 -84.59 6.13
N VAL A 5 -36.28 -83.93 5.06
CA VAL A 5 -35.62 -82.63 5.15
C VAL A 5 -36.69 -81.54 5.12
N GLY A 6 -36.86 -80.88 6.27
CA GLY A 6 -37.62 -79.66 6.43
C GLY A 6 -36.89 -78.49 5.77
N ASP A 7 -37.64 -77.74 4.98
CA ASP A 7 -37.21 -76.56 4.24
C ASP A 7 -37.24 -75.34 5.20
N ASN A 8 -36.06 -74.90 5.63
CA ASN A 8 -35.90 -73.65 6.38
C ASN A 8 -35.72 -72.50 5.38
N GLY A 9 -36.82 -72.08 4.77
CA GLY A 9 -36.90 -70.84 3.99
C GLY A 9 -37.72 -69.80 4.74
N ILE A 10 -37.05 -68.85 5.40
CA ILE A 10 -37.69 -67.65 5.94
C ILE A 10 -38.18 -66.83 4.75
N VAL A 11 -39.50 -66.70 4.59
CA VAL A 11 -40.12 -65.73 3.68
C VAL A 11 -39.95 -64.35 4.31
N VAL A 12 -38.89 -63.64 3.91
CA VAL A 12 -38.79 -62.20 4.14
C VAL A 12 -39.62 -61.55 3.04
N GLY A 13 -40.76 -60.97 3.40
CA GLY A 13 -41.54 -60.15 2.47
C GLY A 13 -40.69 -58.97 2.01
N GLU A 14 -40.54 -58.82 0.69
CA GLU A 14 -40.00 -57.60 0.08
C GLU A 14 -40.95 -56.45 0.40
N GLN A 15 -40.64 -55.69 1.45
CA GLN A 15 -41.16 -54.34 1.60
C GLN A 15 -40.41 -53.47 0.60
N GLN A 16 -41.12 -53.09 -0.45
CA GLN A 16 -40.65 -52.12 -1.43
C GLN A 16 -40.61 -50.74 -0.74
N GLU A 17 -39.45 -50.37 -0.21
CA GLU A 17 -39.21 -49.03 0.34
C GLU A 17 -39.34 -48.01 -0.80
N THR A 18 -40.45 -47.28 -0.82
CA THR A 18 -40.61 -46.11 -1.67
C THR A 18 -39.73 -45.00 -1.13
N VAL A 19 -38.60 -44.74 -1.79
CA VAL A 19 -37.75 -43.58 -1.52
C VAL A 19 -38.59 -42.30 -1.70
N PRO A 20 -38.64 -41.38 -0.72
CA PRO A 20 -39.37 -40.14 -0.88
C PRO A 20 -38.70 -39.31 -1.98
N THR A 21 -39.40 -39.10 -3.09
CA THR A 21 -38.98 -38.16 -4.12
C THR A 21 -39.39 -36.77 -3.68
N TRP A 22 -38.43 -36.05 -3.08
CA TRP A 22 -38.59 -34.63 -2.79
C TRP A 22 -38.71 -33.88 -4.13
N PRO A 23 -39.61 -32.89 -4.25
CA PRO A 23 -39.69 -32.09 -5.46
C PRO A 23 -38.35 -31.37 -5.66
N ILE A 24 -37.76 -31.54 -6.86
CA ILE A 24 -36.61 -30.74 -7.27
C ILE A 24 -37.11 -29.31 -7.45
N ILE A 25 -36.83 -28.46 -6.48
CA ILE A 25 -37.06 -27.01 -6.60
C ILE A 25 -36.00 -26.51 -7.59
N PRO A 26 -36.38 -25.96 -8.76
CA PRO A 26 -35.41 -25.37 -9.67
C PRO A 26 -34.66 -24.27 -8.94
N PHE A 27 -33.32 -24.37 -8.94
CA PHE A 27 -32.45 -23.33 -8.40
C PHE A 27 -32.70 -22.05 -9.22
N THR A 28 -33.44 -21.13 -8.63
CA THR A 28 -33.46 -19.75 -9.10
C THR A 28 -32.23 -19.13 -8.47
N PRO A 29 -31.21 -18.75 -9.26
CA PRO A 29 -30.13 -17.95 -8.71
C PRO A 29 -30.76 -16.72 -8.05
N PRO A 30 -30.25 -16.26 -6.90
CA PRO A 30 -30.70 -15.01 -6.32
C PRO A 30 -30.63 -13.94 -7.42
N PRO A 31 -31.61 -13.03 -7.50
CA PRO A 31 -31.49 -11.89 -8.41
C PRO A 31 -30.11 -11.28 -8.17
N GLU A 32 -29.35 -11.03 -9.26
CA GLU A 32 -28.11 -10.26 -9.16
C GLU A 32 -28.43 -9.03 -8.32
N GLU A 33 -27.80 -8.94 -7.14
CA GLU A 33 -27.91 -7.74 -6.33
C GLU A 33 -27.55 -6.58 -7.25
N PRO A 34 -28.40 -5.53 -7.34
CA PRO A 34 -28.05 -4.39 -8.17
C PRO A 34 -26.65 -3.97 -7.76
N SER A 35 -25.73 -3.93 -8.72
CA SER A 35 -24.38 -3.41 -8.52
C SER A 35 -24.53 -1.96 -8.11
N MET A 36 -24.71 -1.73 -6.81
CA MET A 36 -24.79 -0.41 -6.23
C MET A 36 -23.38 0.14 -6.31
N GLU A 37 -23.09 0.80 -7.44
CA GLU A 37 -21.91 1.64 -7.57
C GLU A 37 -22.08 2.80 -6.61
N LEU A 38 -21.69 2.58 -5.35
CA LEU A 38 -21.65 3.62 -4.35
C LEU A 38 -20.70 4.71 -4.85
N GLY A 39 -21.29 5.85 -5.21
CA GLY A 39 -20.60 7.05 -5.63
C GLY A 39 -20.12 7.83 -4.41
N TYR A 40 -19.15 8.73 -4.61
CA TYR A 40 -18.70 9.67 -3.59
C TYR A 40 -19.86 10.45 -2.93
N GLU A 41 -20.90 10.76 -3.72
CA GLU A 41 -22.13 11.44 -3.30
C GLU A 41 -22.92 10.66 -2.24
N ASP A 42 -22.93 9.33 -2.27
CA ASP A 42 -23.79 8.50 -1.39
C ASP A 42 -23.33 8.47 0.07
N PHE A 43 -22.05 8.79 0.33
CA PHE A 43 -21.50 8.77 1.69
C PHE A 43 -21.63 10.10 2.43
N PHE A 44 -21.86 11.22 1.71
CA PHE A 44 -21.74 12.57 2.27
C PHE A 44 -22.83 13.56 1.78
N SER A 45 -24.01 13.08 1.37
CA SER A 45 -25.08 13.86 0.69
C SER A 45 -25.81 14.91 1.57
N SER A 46 -25.12 15.61 2.47
CA SER A 46 -25.70 16.74 3.20
C SER A 46 -25.21 18.07 2.62
N PRO A 47 -26.06 18.92 2.05
CA PRO A 47 -25.68 20.26 1.60
C PRO A 47 -25.31 21.22 2.77
N TYR A 48 -25.35 20.73 4.02
CA TYR A 48 -24.94 21.44 5.23
C TYR A 48 -23.74 20.78 5.94
N SER A 49 -23.09 19.76 5.39
CA SER A 49 -21.94 19.16 6.05
C SER A 49 -20.70 20.03 5.90
N SER A 50 -20.24 20.61 7.02
CA SER A 50 -18.84 20.90 7.26
C SER A 50 -17.98 19.68 6.87
N PHE A 51 -16.71 19.90 6.49
CA PHE A 51 -15.74 18.83 6.18
C PHE A 51 -15.96 17.61 7.11
N PRO A 52 -16.42 16.45 6.57
CA PRO A 52 -17.04 15.40 7.38
C PRO A 52 -16.02 14.63 8.23
N PHE A 53 -14.73 14.93 8.05
CA PHE A 53 -13.64 14.34 8.80
C PHE A 53 -13.05 15.35 9.79
N PRO A 54 -12.48 14.88 10.90
CA PRO A 54 -11.72 15.76 11.80
C PRO A 54 -10.52 16.38 11.08
N GLN A 55 -10.30 17.69 11.27
CA GLN A 55 -9.11 18.36 10.75
C GLN A 55 -7.82 17.93 11.46
N ILE A 56 -7.94 17.56 12.74
CA ILE A 56 -6.84 17.09 13.59
C ILE A 56 -7.29 15.82 14.30
N VAL A 57 -6.47 14.78 14.26
CA VAL A 57 -6.74 13.48 14.89
C VAL A 57 -5.65 13.15 15.91
N VAL A 58 -6.06 12.76 17.12
CA VAL A 58 -5.15 12.16 18.12
C VAL A 58 -4.81 10.76 17.63
N THR A 59 -3.53 10.48 17.46
CA THR A 59 -3.09 9.27 16.79
C THR A 59 -2.83 8.14 17.78
N ASP A 60 -3.29 6.92 17.47
CA ASP A 60 -2.97 5.74 18.27
C ASP A 60 -1.47 5.39 18.10
N PRO A 61 -0.68 5.34 19.19
CA PRO A 61 0.74 5.03 19.12
C PRO A 61 1.06 3.72 18.41
N PHE A 62 0.22 2.68 18.57
CA PHE A 62 0.46 1.38 17.94
C PHE A 62 0.25 1.41 16.42
N GLN A 63 -0.76 2.14 15.96
CA GLN A 63 -0.97 2.37 14.51
C GLN A 63 0.22 3.08 13.89
N ILE A 64 0.74 4.11 14.57
CA ILE A 64 1.88 4.89 14.09
C ILE A 64 3.16 4.08 14.09
N GLU A 65 3.41 3.29 15.13
CA GLU A 65 4.57 2.41 15.20
C GLU A 65 4.57 1.40 14.04
N TYR A 66 3.42 0.79 13.74
CA TYR A 66 3.28 -0.10 12.58
C TYR A 66 3.62 0.64 11.27
N CYS A 67 3.02 1.79 11.02
CA CYS A 67 3.25 2.52 9.78
C CYS A 67 4.71 2.99 9.64
N ILE A 68 5.35 3.40 10.73
CA ILE A 68 6.77 3.75 10.73
C ILE A 68 7.63 2.51 10.43
N SER A 69 7.26 1.34 10.98
CA SER A 69 7.95 0.08 10.68
C SER A 69 7.89 -0.25 9.19
N GLU A 70 6.72 -0.11 8.54
CA GLU A 70 6.57 -0.31 7.09
C GLU A 70 7.41 0.68 6.27
N LEU A 71 7.44 1.96 6.66
CA LEU A 71 8.31 2.95 6.01
C LEU A 71 9.79 2.58 6.15
N LYS A 72 10.24 2.13 7.33
CA LYS A 72 11.63 1.69 7.53
C LYS A 72 11.95 0.44 6.71
N HIS A 73 11.00 -0.49 6.61
CA HIS A 73 11.16 -1.71 5.80
C HIS A 73 11.26 -1.41 4.30
N SER A 74 10.78 -0.25 3.84
CA SER A 74 10.99 0.22 2.47
C SER A 74 12.48 0.31 2.09
N ILE A 75 13.37 0.58 3.06
CA ILE A 75 14.82 0.60 2.80
C ILE A 75 15.36 -0.78 2.46
N GLU A 76 14.89 -1.81 3.18
CA GLU A 76 15.30 -3.20 2.99
C GLU A 76 14.76 -3.75 1.67
N THR A 77 13.46 -3.58 1.41
CA THR A 77 12.83 -4.02 0.16
C THR A 77 13.42 -3.34 -1.07
N LEU A 78 13.80 -2.06 -0.99
CA LEU A 78 14.49 -1.40 -2.11
C LEU A 78 15.80 -2.11 -2.47
N VAL A 79 16.60 -2.47 -1.45
CA VAL A 79 17.94 -3.04 -1.66
C VAL A 79 17.88 -4.50 -2.06
N LEU A 80 16.98 -5.28 -1.44
CA LEU A 80 16.89 -6.72 -1.65
C LEU A 80 16.02 -7.09 -2.85
N GLU A 81 15.00 -6.30 -3.15
CA GLU A 81 13.96 -6.64 -4.13
C GLU A 81 13.82 -5.58 -5.23
N GLY A 82 14.51 -4.45 -5.14
CA GLY A 82 14.44 -3.37 -6.14
C GLY A 82 13.12 -2.59 -6.11
N ARG A 83 12.34 -2.69 -5.03
CA ARG A 83 10.99 -2.13 -4.94
C ARG A 83 10.68 -1.56 -3.57
N THR A 84 9.70 -0.67 -3.50
CA THR A 84 9.09 -0.20 -2.25
C THR A 84 7.58 -0.11 -2.41
N PRO A 85 6.82 0.23 -1.35
CA PRO A 85 5.39 0.56 -1.48
C PRO A 85 5.07 1.66 -2.51
N PHE A 86 6.06 2.44 -2.96
CA PHE A 86 5.89 3.59 -3.85
C PHE A 86 6.93 3.70 -4.99
N ILE A 87 7.85 2.73 -5.11
CA ILE A 87 8.81 2.58 -6.21
C ILE A 87 8.59 1.19 -6.81
N HIS A 88 8.07 1.14 -8.04
CA HIS A 88 7.88 -0.12 -8.76
C HIS A 88 9.21 -0.66 -9.30
N PRO A 89 9.46 -1.99 -9.30
CA PRO A 89 10.73 -2.56 -9.78
C PRO A 89 11.03 -2.22 -11.25
N ASP A 90 9.99 -2.14 -12.08
CA ASP A 90 10.14 -1.83 -13.51
C ASP A 90 10.17 -0.32 -13.84
N LEU A 91 10.06 0.58 -12.84
CA LEU A 91 10.02 2.02 -13.09
C LEU A 91 11.34 2.56 -13.67
N TYR A 92 12.48 1.99 -13.23
CA TYR A 92 13.84 2.40 -13.60
C TYR A 92 14.68 1.21 -14.10
N SER A 93 14.05 0.16 -14.63
CA SER A 93 14.75 -1.08 -15.02
C SER A 93 15.47 -0.97 -16.37
N GLU A 94 14.90 -0.23 -17.33
CA GLU A 94 15.50 -0.06 -18.67
C GLU A 94 16.66 0.93 -18.70
N ASP A 95 16.49 2.04 -17.98
CA ASP A 95 17.52 3.06 -17.76
C ASP A 95 17.61 3.28 -16.26
N ILE A 96 18.80 3.14 -15.70
CA ILE A 96 19.08 3.25 -14.27
C ILE A 96 19.69 4.64 -14.04
N PRO A 97 18.88 5.68 -13.74
CA PRO A 97 19.40 7.05 -13.69
C PRO A 97 20.39 7.20 -12.54
N GLU A 98 21.35 8.11 -12.67
CA GLU A 98 22.39 8.32 -11.66
C GLU A 98 21.81 8.62 -10.26
N THR A 99 20.68 9.33 -10.19
CA THR A 99 19.95 9.57 -8.93
C THR A 99 19.43 8.27 -8.29
N TYR A 100 18.95 7.33 -9.08
CA TYR A 100 18.48 6.03 -8.57
C TYR A 100 19.66 5.16 -8.12
N GLN A 101 20.78 5.20 -8.86
CA GLN A 101 22.03 4.56 -8.43
C GLN A 101 22.52 5.12 -7.08
N ASP A 102 22.48 6.45 -6.92
CA ASP A 102 22.83 7.14 -5.67
C ASP A 102 21.90 6.73 -4.52
N LEU A 103 20.60 6.61 -4.79
CA LEU A 103 19.60 6.13 -3.83
C LEU A 103 19.91 4.69 -3.36
N VAL A 104 20.01 3.75 -4.30
CA VAL A 104 20.30 2.33 -3.99
C VAL A 104 21.64 2.19 -3.28
N GLY A 105 22.67 2.94 -3.69
CA GLY A 105 23.99 2.92 -3.06
C GLY A 105 23.98 3.40 -1.61
N VAL A 106 23.25 4.48 -1.31
CA VAL A 106 23.08 4.97 0.07
C VAL A 106 22.28 3.98 0.92
N CYS A 107 21.16 3.46 0.42
CA CYS A 107 20.35 2.48 1.13
C CYS A 107 21.13 1.18 1.41
N SER A 108 21.89 0.69 0.41
CA SER A 108 22.75 -0.50 0.55
C SER A 108 23.84 -0.31 1.60
N PHE A 109 24.50 0.86 1.62
CA PHE A 109 25.53 1.15 2.62
C PHE A 109 24.93 1.33 4.01
N TYR A 110 23.74 1.94 4.11
CA TYR A 110 23.01 2.07 5.36
C TYR A 110 22.53 0.71 5.90
N MET A 111 22.15 -0.26 5.06
CA MET A 111 21.84 -1.62 5.52
C MET A 111 23.06 -2.32 6.13
N GLN A 112 24.26 -1.99 5.66
CA GLN A 112 25.54 -2.51 6.17
C GLN A 112 26.13 -1.63 7.29
N ARG A 113 25.31 -0.77 7.91
CA ARG A 113 25.79 0.15 8.94
C ARG A 113 26.27 -0.60 10.19
N THR A 114 27.34 -0.09 10.77
CA THR A 114 27.88 -0.45 12.08
C THR A 114 28.08 0.84 12.87
N PRO A 115 28.23 0.78 14.21
CA PRO A 115 28.55 1.97 15.00
C PRO A 115 29.78 2.74 14.49
N GLN A 116 30.75 2.04 13.88
CA GLN A 116 31.99 2.62 13.36
C GLN A 116 31.80 3.33 12.01
N ASN A 117 30.95 2.79 11.12
CA ASN A 117 30.78 3.35 9.77
C ASN A 117 29.56 4.28 9.65
N LEU A 118 28.68 4.34 10.65
CA LEU A 118 27.46 5.17 10.62
C LEU A 118 27.74 6.65 10.29
N PRO A 119 28.80 7.31 10.82
CA PRO A 119 29.13 8.67 10.41
C PRO A 119 29.51 8.79 8.92
N MET A 120 30.07 7.72 8.32
CA MET A 120 30.37 7.68 6.90
C MET A 120 29.10 7.50 6.06
N VAL A 121 28.15 6.68 6.51
CA VAL A 121 26.83 6.52 5.88
C VAL A 121 26.13 7.89 5.78
N PHE A 122 26.06 8.62 6.89
CA PHE A 122 25.42 9.94 6.90
C PHE A 122 26.16 10.98 6.06
N ARG A 123 27.50 11.00 6.07
CA ARG A 123 28.28 11.89 5.18
C ARG A 123 28.03 11.59 3.70
N MET A 124 27.92 10.32 3.33
CA MET A 124 27.63 9.92 1.95
C MET A 124 26.23 10.39 1.55
N MET A 125 25.23 10.14 2.40
CA MET A 125 23.86 10.58 2.19
C MET A 125 23.77 12.12 2.09
N ASP A 126 24.44 12.87 2.96
CA ASP A 126 24.47 14.35 2.90
C ASP A 126 25.07 14.86 1.57
N ALA A 127 26.13 14.20 1.08
CA ALA A 127 26.71 14.52 -0.22
C ALA A 127 25.72 14.25 -1.37
N LYS A 128 24.99 13.12 -1.33
CA LYS A 128 23.97 12.78 -2.34
C LYS A 128 22.75 13.69 -2.25
N LEU A 129 22.28 14.07 -1.07
CA LEU A 129 21.23 15.07 -0.86
C LEU A 129 21.62 16.44 -1.44
N LYS A 130 22.86 16.88 -1.23
CA LYS A 130 23.35 18.14 -1.81
C LYS A 130 23.37 18.11 -3.34
N LYS A 131 23.82 16.97 -3.91
CA LYS A 131 23.80 16.74 -5.35
C LYS A 131 22.35 16.76 -5.88
N LEU A 132 21.44 16.04 -5.24
CA LEU A 132 20.02 15.98 -5.56
C LEU A 132 19.36 17.37 -5.56
N GLY A 133 19.65 18.20 -4.55
CA GLY A 133 19.16 19.58 -4.48
C GLY A 133 19.77 20.53 -5.53
N THR A 134 20.90 20.15 -6.13
CA THR A 134 21.50 20.91 -7.23
C THR A 134 20.89 20.49 -8.56
N SER A 135 20.71 19.19 -8.80
CA SER A 135 20.10 18.64 -10.01
C SER A 135 18.63 19.01 -10.15
N SER A 136 17.90 19.16 -9.04
CA SER A 136 16.47 19.53 -9.02
C SER A 136 16.17 20.84 -9.77
N LYS A 137 17.15 21.75 -9.86
CA LYS A 137 17.01 23.05 -10.56
C LYS A 137 16.89 22.90 -12.08
N SER A 138 17.37 21.79 -12.63
CA SER A 138 17.34 21.50 -14.07
C SER A 138 16.31 20.42 -14.44
N VAL A 139 15.56 19.89 -13.47
CA VAL A 139 14.57 18.85 -13.75
C VAL A 139 13.35 19.46 -14.42
N VAL A 140 13.02 18.92 -15.59
CA VAL A 140 11.84 19.29 -16.40
C VAL A 140 10.90 18.10 -16.60
N GLN A 141 11.43 16.89 -16.61
CA GLN A 141 10.62 15.68 -16.87
C GLN A 141 9.97 15.16 -15.59
N LEU A 142 8.68 14.84 -15.66
CA LEU A 142 7.89 14.33 -14.55
C LEU A 142 8.52 13.08 -13.90
N GLY A 143 8.99 12.12 -14.70
CA GLY A 143 9.65 10.92 -14.19
C GLY A 143 10.94 11.22 -13.41
N GLN A 144 11.71 12.21 -13.84
CA GLN A 144 12.89 12.65 -13.09
C GLN A 144 12.49 13.34 -11.78
N TRP A 145 11.41 14.12 -11.79
CA TRP A 145 10.91 14.79 -10.59
C TRP A 145 10.36 13.79 -9.57
N LEU A 146 9.62 12.78 -10.04
CA LEU A 146 9.19 11.63 -9.25
C LEU A 146 10.38 10.97 -8.53
N LEU A 147 11.45 10.64 -9.25
CA LEU A 147 12.66 10.05 -8.67
C LEU A 147 13.31 10.95 -7.60
N HIS A 148 13.28 12.27 -7.77
CA HIS A 148 13.79 13.21 -6.77
C HIS A 148 12.97 13.17 -5.48
N VAL A 149 11.64 13.15 -5.59
CA VAL A 149 10.74 13.05 -4.43
C VAL A 149 10.91 11.69 -3.74
N GLN A 150 10.92 10.60 -4.50
CA GLN A 150 11.14 9.24 -3.98
C GLN A 150 12.47 9.13 -3.22
N SER A 151 13.56 9.66 -3.79
CA SER A 151 14.88 9.66 -3.15
C SER A 151 14.88 10.46 -1.85
N LEU A 152 14.24 11.63 -1.85
CA LEU A 152 14.14 12.48 -0.66
C LEU A 152 13.33 11.80 0.44
N ILE A 153 12.21 11.13 0.12
CA ILE A 153 11.42 10.34 1.08
C ILE A 153 12.31 9.29 1.75
N MET A 154 13.05 8.51 0.97
CA MET A 154 13.91 7.43 1.49
C MET A 154 15.01 7.96 2.42
N TYR A 155 15.66 9.07 2.07
CA TYR A 155 16.65 9.70 2.93
C TYR A 155 16.03 10.30 4.21
N GLN A 156 14.80 10.82 4.13
CA GLN A 156 14.08 11.33 5.31
C GLN A 156 13.67 10.18 6.25
N ILE A 157 13.22 9.04 5.73
CA ILE A 157 12.93 7.84 6.55
C ILE A 157 14.16 7.46 7.39
N ILE A 158 15.34 7.38 6.76
CA ILE A 158 16.60 7.07 7.46
C ILE A 158 16.89 8.09 8.57
N ARG A 159 16.80 9.39 8.28
CA ARG A 159 17.20 10.45 9.23
C ARG A 159 16.23 10.65 10.37
N LEU A 160 14.92 10.55 10.10
CA LEU A 160 13.88 10.79 11.10
C LEU A 160 13.84 9.65 12.12
N PHE A 161 13.92 8.39 11.65
CA PHE A 161 13.67 7.24 12.51
C PHE A 161 14.93 6.53 13.01
N ASP A 162 16.08 6.71 12.33
CA ASP A 162 17.35 6.07 12.68
C ASP A 162 18.53 7.06 12.79
N GLY A 163 18.26 8.36 12.61
CA GLY A 163 19.26 9.42 12.76
C GLY A 163 19.51 9.85 14.21
N ASP A 164 20.71 10.38 14.45
CA ASP A 164 21.04 11.09 15.68
C ASP A 164 20.31 12.45 15.77
N MET A 165 20.51 13.17 16.87
CA MET A 165 19.88 14.48 17.07
C MET A 165 20.19 15.47 15.95
N GLN A 166 21.38 15.41 15.36
CA GLN A 166 21.74 16.31 14.27
C GLN A 166 21.05 15.91 12.96
N GLN A 167 20.98 14.60 12.66
CA GLN A 167 20.28 14.09 11.49
C GLN A 167 18.78 14.41 11.55
N ARG A 168 18.15 14.28 12.72
CA ARG A 168 16.75 14.66 12.93
C ARG A 168 16.52 16.15 12.69
N ARG A 169 17.34 17.03 13.28
CA ARG A 169 17.26 18.49 13.03
C ARG A 169 17.42 18.83 11.55
N ASN A 170 18.36 18.19 10.87
CA ASN A 170 18.55 18.42 9.45
C ASN A 170 17.33 17.91 8.64
N ALA A 171 16.74 16.77 9.04
CA ALA A 171 15.54 16.23 8.41
C ALA A 171 14.30 17.12 8.63
N GLU A 172 14.12 17.67 9.82
CA GLU A 172 13.06 18.65 10.11
C GLU A 172 13.17 19.89 9.22
N ARG A 173 14.39 20.39 9.01
CA ARG A 173 14.64 21.50 8.08
C ARG A 173 14.27 21.11 6.64
N ASP A 174 14.70 19.93 6.22
CA ASP A 174 14.48 19.43 4.87
C ASP A 174 13.02 18.97 4.64
N MET A 175 12.18 18.93 5.69
CA MET A 175 10.74 18.64 5.58
C MET A 175 9.99 19.68 4.74
N LYS A 176 10.42 20.96 4.80
CA LYS A 176 9.89 22.03 3.95
C LYS A 176 10.25 21.82 2.48
N VAL A 177 11.44 21.25 2.22
CA VAL A 177 11.87 20.91 0.86
C VAL A 177 11.01 19.76 0.33
N LEU A 178 10.78 18.73 1.15
CA LEU A 178 9.88 17.65 0.80
C LEU A 178 8.48 18.17 0.48
N ALA A 179 7.89 19.02 1.32
CA ALA A 179 6.60 19.66 1.06
C ALA A 179 6.54 20.36 -0.30
N ALA A 180 7.48 21.26 -0.58
CA ALA A 180 7.52 21.99 -1.84
C ALA A 180 7.70 21.04 -3.05
N TRP A 181 8.49 19.97 -2.90
CA TRP A 181 8.71 19.03 -3.99
C TRP A 181 7.49 18.14 -4.25
N THR A 182 6.78 17.73 -3.20
CA THR A 182 5.50 17.01 -3.31
C THR A 182 4.44 17.86 -4.00
N GLU A 183 4.30 19.14 -3.62
CA GLU A 183 3.35 20.07 -4.23
C GLU A 183 3.64 20.26 -5.72
N ARG A 184 4.91 20.44 -6.09
CA ARG A 184 5.31 20.51 -7.49
C ARG A 184 4.98 19.22 -8.25
N LEU A 185 5.27 18.05 -7.67
CA LEU A 185 4.95 16.76 -8.29
C LEU A 185 3.44 16.63 -8.53
N GLN A 186 2.62 17.04 -7.56
CA GLN A 186 1.17 17.00 -7.66
C GLN A 186 0.64 17.95 -8.74
N SER A 187 1.21 19.16 -8.86
CA SER A 187 0.86 20.10 -9.92
C SER A 187 1.19 19.53 -11.30
N GLU A 188 2.42 19.06 -11.52
CA GLU A 188 2.83 18.51 -12.81
C GLU A 188 2.05 17.25 -13.18
N PHE A 189 1.69 16.43 -12.19
CA PHE A 189 0.84 15.24 -12.38
C PHE A 189 -0.57 15.58 -12.84
N SER A 190 -1.12 16.71 -12.39
CA SER A 190 -2.48 17.15 -12.76
C SER A 190 -2.57 17.60 -14.22
N ASP A 191 -1.44 17.99 -14.82
CA ASP A 191 -1.33 18.49 -16.19
C ASP A 191 -0.95 17.39 -17.21
N VAL A 192 -0.85 16.12 -16.79
CA VAL A 192 -0.43 15.02 -17.66
C VAL A 192 -1.53 14.64 -18.66
N ASP A 193 -1.23 14.79 -19.96
CA ASP A 193 -2.07 14.23 -21.03
C ASP A 193 -1.90 12.71 -21.12
N LEU A 194 -3.02 11.99 -21.12
CA LEU A 194 -3.07 10.55 -20.87
C LEU A 194 -2.95 9.67 -22.12
N SER A 195 -2.53 10.20 -23.28
CA SER A 195 -2.41 9.40 -24.51
C SER A 195 -1.11 8.57 -24.53
N PRO A 196 -1.10 7.26 -24.17
CA PRO A 196 0.14 6.54 -23.92
C PRO A 196 0.57 5.74 -25.15
N VAL A 197 1.88 5.73 -25.42
CA VAL A 197 2.50 4.80 -26.37
C VAL A 197 2.61 3.39 -25.77
N ASP A 198 2.73 3.29 -24.44
CA ASP A 198 2.79 2.05 -23.66
C ASP A 198 1.85 2.17 -22.44
N PRO A 199 0.64 1.57 -22.48
CA PRO A 199 -0.34 1.67 -21.40
C PRO A 199 0.15 1.11 -20.06
N SER A 200 0.87 -0.02 -20.07
CA SER A 200 1.33 -0.69 -18.85
C SER A 200 2.39 0.14 -18.14
N ARG A 201 3.41 0.61 -18.88
CA ARG A 201 4.46 1.46 -18.33
C ARG A 201 3.92 2.82 -17.87
N ASN A 202 2.99 3.40 -18.64
CA ASN A 202 2.35 4.65 -18.25
C ASN A 202 1.60 4.48 -16.92
N TRP A 203 0.84 3.39 -16.75
CA TRP A 203 0.17 3.15 -15.48
C TRP A 203 1.15 2.97 -14.32
N ILE A 204 2.23 2.21 -14.50
CA ILE A 204 3.27 2.05 -13.46
C ILE A 204 3.80 3.42 -13.03
N MET A 205 4.07 4.32 -13.99
CA MET A 205 4.50 5.68 -13.69
C MET A 205 3.44 6.47 -12.91
N LEU A 206 2.20 6.50 -13.40
CA LEU A 206 1.11 7.25 -12.76
C LEU A 206 0.82 6.71 -11.35
N GLU A 207 0.83 5.39 -11.17
CA GLU A 207 0.60 4.75 -9.88
C GLU A 207 1.77 4.98 -8.91
N SER A 208 3.00 4.97 -9.42
CA SER A 208 4.18 5.37 -8.64
C SER A 208 4.07 6.82 -8.15
N ILE A 209 3.52 7.73 -8.97
CA ILE A 209 3.27 9.11 -8.55
C ILE A 209 2.22 9.16 -7.43
N ARG A 210 1.06 8.51 -7.60
CA ARG A 210 -0.01 8.48 -6.58
C ARG A 210 0.50 7.94 -5.24
N ARG A 211 1.19 6.80 -5.27
CA ARG A 211 1.80 6.17 -4.08
C ARG A 211 2.87 7.07 -3.45
N THR A 212 3.70 7.73 -4.26
CA THR A 212 4.72 8.67 -3.77
C THR A 212 4.10 9.89 -3.10
N LEU A 213 3.05 10.48 -3.68
CA LEU A 213 2.31 11.58 -3.08
C LEU A 213 1.71 11.17 -1.73
N MET A 214 1.02 10.03 -1.69
CA MET A 214 0.44 9.48 -0.46
C MET A 214 1.49 9.26 0.62
N VAL A 215 2.58 8.53 0.31
CA VAL A 215 3.67 8.26 1.25
C VAL A 215 4.35 9.53 1.72
N SER A 216 4.50 10.53 0.85
CA SER A 216 5.08 11.81 1.24
C SER A 216 4.22 12.55 2.26
N TRP A 217 2.90 12.53 2.12
CA TRP A 217 1.99 13.11 3.12
C TRP A 217 2.04 12.30 4.42
N LEU A 218 1.91 10.98 4.33
CA LEU A 218 1.94 10.08 5.49
C LEU A 218 3.23 10.20 6.30
N LEU A 219 4.40 10.23 5.67
CA LEU A 219 5.69 10.41 6.36
C LEU A 219 5.70 11.69 7.21
N ARG A 220 5.18 12.80 6.67
CA ARG A 220 5.06 14.07 7.40
C ARG A 220 4.08 13.97 8.56
N GLY A 221 2.91 13.39 8.31
CA GLY A 221 1.88 13.17 9.32
C GLY A 221 2.37 12.29 10.47
N PHE A 222 2.97 11.14 10.17
CA PHE A 222 3.47 10.21 11.18
C PHE A 222 4.61 10.82 12.01
N TYR A 223 5.53 11.55 11.37
CA TYR A 223 6.57 12.24 12.13
C TYR A 223 5.96 13.25 13.10
N LYS A 224 5.00 14.05 12.63
CA LYS A 224 4.28 15.02 13.47
C LYS A 224 3.47 14.33 14.59
N SER A 225 2.82 13.20 14.31
CA SER A 225 2.13 12.39 15.31
C SER A 225 3.09 11.91 16.40
N VAL A 226 4.32 11.51 16.06
CA VAL A 226 5.32 11.08 17.05
C VAL A 226 5.82 12.26 17.89
N THR A 227 6.01 13.43 17.29
CA THR A 227 6.59 14.59 18.01
C THR A 227 5.57 15.42 18.78
N GLU A 228 4.34 15.51 18.28
CA GLU A 228 3.28 16.40 18.80
C GLU A 228 2.00 15.65 19.22
N GLY A 229 1.88 14.35 18.97
CA GLY A 229 0.71 13.55 19.32
C GLY A 229 -0.52 13.75 18.41
N VAL A 230 -0.37 14.52 17.33
CA VAL A 230 -1.48 14.91 16.44
C VAL A 230 -1.16 14.73 14.96
N CYS A 231 -2.18 14.35 14.19
CA CYS A 231 -2.15 14.27 12.73
C CYS A 231 -3.10 15.31 12.13
N ASP A 232 -2.57 16.25 11.34
CA ASP A 232 -3.33 17.34 10.71
C ASP A 232 -3.39 17.24 9.18
N ILE A 233 -2.93 16.12 8.62
CA ILE A 233 -2.90 15.89 7.16
C ILE A 233 -4.19 15.27 6.63
N VAL A 234 -5.15 14.93 7.51
CA VAL A 234 -6.42 14.28 7.13
C VAL A 234 -7.15 15.03 6.01
N PRO A 235 -7.30 16.38 6.04
CA PRO A 235 -7.91 17.11 4.93
C PRO A 235 -7.28 16.81 3.58
N VAL A 236 -5.96 16.73 3.51
CA VAL A 236 -5.27 16.43 2.26
C VAL A 236 -5.42 14.97 1.87
N LEU A 237 -5.25 14.04 2.82
CA LEU A 237 -5.37 12.61 2.55
C LEU A 237 -6.73 12.25 1.95
N THR A 238 -7.82 12.90 2.38
CA THR A 238 -9.17 12.63 1.86
C THR A 238 -9.35 12.96 0.38
N THR A 239 -8.46 13.78 -0.20
CA THR A 239 -8.49 14.17 -1.62
C THR A 239 -7.61 13.30 -2.50
N LEU A 240 -6.70 12.52 -1.91
CA LEU A 240 -5.76 11.69 -2.66
C LEU A 240 -6.46 10.43 -3.19
N LEU A 241 -6.08 10.06 -4.41
CA LEU A 241 -6.61 8.87 -5.10
C LEU A 241 -5.79 7.63 -4.74
N VAL A 242 -6.50 6.52 -4.57
CA VAL A 242 -5.97 5.18 -4.28
C VAL A 242 -6.51 4.23 -5.34
N SER A 243 -5.64 3.40 -5.90
CA SER A 243 -6.01 2.30 -6.79
C SER A 243 -6.56 1.14 -5.96
N GLU A 244 -7.69 0.58 -6.36
CA GLU A 244 -8.26 -0.64 -5.75
C GLU A 244 -7.54 -1.91 -6.19
N ASP A 245 -6.73 -1.83 -7.26
CA ASP A 245 -6.06 -2.98 -7.88
C ASP A 245 -4.66 -3.22 -7.31
N ALA A 246 -4.57 -3.64 -6.04
CA ALA A 246 -3.30 -3.92 -5.37
C ALA A 246 -2.45 -4.97 -6.14
N GLU A 247 -3.09 -5.99 -6.72
CA GLU A 247 -2.40 -7.02 -7.49
C GLU A 247 -1.78 -6.51 -8.80
N ALA A 248 -2.31 -5.43 -9.38
CA ALA A 248 -1.75 -4.86 -10.60
C ALA A 248 -0.37 -4.26 -10.35
N TRP A 249 -0.12 -3.73 -9.15
CA TRP A 249 1.18 -3.19 -8.72
C TRP A 249 2.28 -4.26 -8.60
N GLU A 250 1.91 -5.53 -8.52
CA GLU A 250 2.85 -6.65 -8.42
C GLU A 250 3.33 -7.15 -9.80
N LYS A 251 2.72 -6.66 -10.89
CA LYS A 251 2.94 -7.16 -12.25
C LYS A 251 3.84 -6.21 -13.02
N SER A 252 4.81 -6.77 -13.75
CA SER A 252 5.65 -5.99 -14.69
C SER A 252 4.88 -5.42 -15.88
N TYR A 253 3.80 -6.09 -16.27
CA TYR A 253 2.92 -5.66 -17.35
C TYR A 253 1.47 -5.74 -16.86
N PRO A 254 1.00 -4.76 -16.07
CA PRO A 254 -0.37 -4.75 -15.60
C PRO A 254 -1.31 -4.60 -16.80
N VAL A 255 -2.31 -5.49 -16.87
CA VAL A 255 -3.43 -5.38 -17.81
C VAL A 255 -4.51 -4.58 -17.12
N ILE A 256 -4.89 -3.46 -17.72
CA ILE A 256 -5.76 -2.47 -17.07
C ILE A 256 -6.99 -2.29 -17.91
N GLU A 257 -8.06 -2.96 -17.49
CA GLU A 257 -9.36 -2.85 -18.12
C GLU A 257 -10.03 -1.53 -17.70
N ASN A 258 -9.94 -1.17 -16.41
CA ASN A 258 -10.39 0.09 -15.84
C ASN A 258 -9.39 0.57 -14.78
N GLN A 259 -9.12 1.88 -14.71
CA GLN A 259 -8.38 2.46 -13.59
C GLN A 259 -9.35 2.62 -12.43
N ASN A 260 -9.49 1.59 -11.57
CA ASN A 260 -10.37 1.61 -10.40
C ASN A 260 -9.80 2.55 -9.33
N LEU A 261 -9.86 3.86 -9.61
CA LEU A 261 -9.35 4.92 -8.75
C LEU A 261 -10.49 5.51 -7.93
N VAL A 262 -10.27 5.56 -6.62
CA VAL A 262 -11.20 6.16 -5.67
C VAL A 262 -10.45 7.07 -4.71
N THR A 263 -11.15 8.00 -4.05
CA THR A 263 -10.52 8.76 -2.97
C THR A 263 -10.19 7.84 -1.80
N TYR A 264 -9.19 8.19 -1.00
CA TYR A 264 -8.77 7.40 0.15
C TYR A 264 -9.92 7.02 1.11
N PRO A 265 -10.87 7.90 1.47
CA PRO A 265 -11.98 7.50 2.34
C PRO A 265 -12.93 6.50 1.67
N VAL A 266 -13.15 6.63 0.36
CA VAL A 266 -13.97 5.68 -0.41
C VAL A 266 -13.27 4.33 -0.49
N TYR A 267 -11.95 4.30 -0.65
CA TYR A 267 -11.15 3.08 -0.57
C TYR A 267 -11.38 2.35 0.76
N VAL A 268 -11.26 3.06 1.89
CA VAL A 268 -11.49 2.49 3.24
C VAL A 268 -12.94 2.01 3.40
N ALA A 269 -13.92 2.79 2.94
CA ALA A 269 -15.33 2.39 3.00
C ALA A 269 -15.59 1.10 2.19
N ARG A 270 -14.99 1.00 0.99
CA ARG A 270 -15.11 -0.17 0.12
C ARG A 270 -14.38 -1.40 0.68
N TRP A 271 -13.27 -1.21 1.38
CA TRP A 271 -12.63 -2.25 2.18
C TRP A 271 -13.57 -2.76 3.28
N ASN A 272 -14.16 -1.86 4.07
CA ASN A 272 -15.03 -2.21 5.20
C ASN A 272 -16.27 -3.03 4.78
N ILE A 273 -16.80 -2.80 3.58
CA ILE A 273 -17.93 -3.58 3.03
C ILE A 273 -17.49 -4.82 2.23
N GLY A 274 -16.19 -5.12 2.18
CA GLY A 274 -15.64 -6.29 1.49
C GLY A 274 -15.62 -6.22 -0.04
N LYS A 275 -15.77 -5.02 -0.63
CA LYS A 275 -15.66 -4.79 -2.08
C LYS A 275 -14.20 -4.88 -2.53
N VAL A 276 -13.28 -4.29 -1.78
CA VAL A 276 -11.83 -4.50 -1.93
C VAL A 276 -11.42 -5.71 -1.10
N LYS A 277 -10.74 -6.68 -1.71
CA LYS A 277 -10.41 -7.97 -1.06
C LYS A 277 -8.92 -8.23 -0.91
N THR A 278 -8.09 -7.46 -1.60
CA THR A 278 -6.64 -7.63 -1.62
C THR A 278 -5.98 -6.36 -1.14
N ALA A 279 -4.89 -6.52 -0.38
CA ALA A 279 -4.11 -5.43 0.17
C ALA A 279 -2.67 -5.92 0.33
N ASN A 280 -1.72 -5.20 -0.26
CA ASN A 280 -0.30 -5.46 -0.07
C ASN A 280 0.21 -4.53 1.06
N SER A 281 1.53 -4.47 1.28
CA SER A 281 2.13 -3.66 2.35
C SER A 281 1.71 -2.18 2.29
N TYR A 282 1.60 -1.60 1.08
CA TYR A 282 1.12 -0.24 0.89
C TYR A 282 -0.32 -0.06 1.37
N GLU A 283 -1.25 -0.86 0.86
CA GLU A 283 -2.67 -0.79 1.21
C GLU A 283 -2.91 -1.07 2.69
N MET A 284 -2.17 -2.03 3.27
CA MET A 284 -2.21 -2.33 4.70
C MET A 284 -1.72 -1.17 5.54
N MET A 285 -0.68 -0.45 5.12
CA MET A 285 -0.24 0.77 5.78
C MET A 285 -1.32 1.86 5.71
N LEU A 286 -2.01 2.01 4.57
CA LEU A 286 -3.13 2.94 4.45
C LEU A 286 -4.27 2.58 5.41
N LEU A 287 -4.72 1.33 5.38
CA LEU A 287 -5.80 0.85 6.26
C LEU A 287 -5.43 1.06 7.73
N ARG A 288 -4.21 0.73 8.14
CA ARG A 288 -3.72 0.92 9.51
C ARG A 288 -3.59 2.38 9.92
N ALA A 289 -3.34 3.29 8.97
CA ALA A 289 -3.27 4.72 9.22
C ALA A 289 -4.67 5.37 9.37
N CYS A 290 -5.74 4.69 8.95
CA CYS A 290 -7.11 5.17 9.08
C CYS A 290 -7.79 4.58 10.33
N PRO A 291 -8.24 5.40 11.30
CA PRO A 291 -8.99 4.90 12.45
C PRO A 291 -10.30 4.20 12.10
N ASP A 292 -10.92 4.56 10.97
CA ASP A 292 -12.21 4.03 10.53
C ASP A 292 -12.09 2.70 9.76
N ALA A 293 -10.86 2.24 9.45
CA ALA A 293 -10.66 0.98 8.76
C ALA A 293 -10.91 -0.21 9.70
N VAL A 294 -11.75 -1.14 9.26
CA VAL A 294 -12.01 -2.39 9.95
C VAL A 294 -10.91 -3.38 9.56
N ILE A 295 -10.00 -3.63 10.51
CA ILE A 295 -8.85 -4.54 10.33
C ILE A 295 -9.03 -5.82 11.18
N GLU A 296 -10.20 -6.01 11.78
CA GLU A 296 -10.53 -7.23 12.52
C GLU A 296 -10.63 -8.43 11.55
N GLY A 297 -9.84 -9.48 11.80
CA GLY A 297 -9.82 -10.71 11.00
C GLY A 297 -8.52 -11.01 10.24
N ILE A 298 -7.59 -10.06 10.13
CA ILE A 298 -6.27 -10.28 9.48
C ILE A 298 -5.25 -10.93 10.44
N SER A 299 -5.60 -11.08 11.71
CA SER A 299 -4.81 -11.77 12.74
C SER A 299 -4.54 -13.26 12.47
N ARG A 300 -5.06 -13.84 11.37
CA ARG A 300 -4.74 -15.22 10.94
C ARG A 300 -3.60 -15.33 9.92
N TRP A 301 -3.19 -14.25 9.25
CA TRP A 301 -2.16 -14.33 8.20
C TRP A 301 -0.79 -13.80 8.64
N GLY A 302 -0.73 -12.89 9.62
CA GLY A 302 0.53 -12.43 10.23
C GLY A 302 1.31 -13.50 11.03
N GLN A 303 0.76 -14.72 11.19
CA GLN A 303 1.44 -15.86 11.81
C GLN A 303 2.03 -16.86 10.80
N LEU A 304 1.82 -16.68 9.48
CA LEU A 304 2.35 -17.60 8.47
C LEU A 304 3.74 -17.19 7.95
N GLU A 305 4.12 -15.91 8.01
CA GLU A 305 5.47 -15.48 7.58
C GLU A 305 6.52 -15.54 8.69
N SER A 306 6.11 -15.62 9.95
CA SER A 306 7.01 -15.74 11.10
C SER A 306 7.44 -17.18 11.42
N ARG A 307 6.99 -18.19 10.65
CA ARG A 307 7.33 -19.61 10.87
C ARG A 307 8.32 -20.23 9.87
N SER A 308 8.78 -19.52 8.85
CA SER A 308 9.64 -20.11 7.81
C SER A 308 11.15 -19.80 7.95
N ARG A 309 11.59 -19.01 8.93
CA ARG A 309 13.03 -18.68 9.12
C ARG A 309 13.70 -19.30 10.35
N PHE A 310 13.20 -20.46 10.83
CA PHE A 310 13.82 -21.14 11.99
C PHE A 310 14.14 -22.62 11.78
N LEU A 311 14.03 -23.16 10.56
CA LEU A 311 14.50 -24.52 10.27
C LEU A 311 15.20 -24.55 8.92
N GLU A 312 16.47 -24.13 8.93
CA GLU A 312 17.56 -24.66 8.10
C GLU A 312 18.86 -24.05 8.67
N GLN A 313 19.32 -24.67 9.76
CA GLN A 313 20.73 -24.73 10.14
C GLN A 313 21.29 -26.05 9.62
#